data_AF-A0AA43HYA2-F1
#
_entry.id   AF-A0AA43HYA2-F1
#
_cell.length_a   1.000
_cell.length_b   1.000
_cell.length_c   1.000
_cell.angle_alpha   90.00
_cell.angle_beta   90.00
_cell.angle_gamma   90.00
#
_symmetry.space_group_name_H-M   'P 1'
#
loop_
_entity.id
_entity.type
_entity.pdbx_description
1 polymer ?
#
loop_
_entity_poly.entity_id
_entity_poly.type
_entity_poly.pdbx_seq_one_letter_code
_entity_poly.pdbx_strand_id
1 'polypeptide(L)'
;MYYEKLKELFGGQRPAVRSFNQIMQSLSSDEQQEAIRLVYRVALAEWGDCNAAYRLFLIRFLEEDLQRFLDHLRRESCWGELLIPLEDAEWLMLLFFALAEPKKTRKLTRRVLAFSLLLFTGHRDWKISTLLQYRKTRPVTTAELAELMRWVKVGG
;
A
#
# COMPACT_ATOMS: atom_id res chain seq x y z
N MET A 1 -23.67 3.05 -7.59
CA MET A 1 -22.22 3.12 -7.83
C MET A 1 -21.54 3.79 -6.65
N TYR A 2 -20.34 3.34 -6.25
CA TYR A 2 -19.66 3.87 -5.07
C TYR A 2 -19.09 5.27 -5.34
N TYR A 3 -18.73 5.55 -6.58
CA TYR A 3 -18.15 6.82 -6.98
C TYR A 3 -19.12 7.98 -6.78
N GLU A 4 -20.40 7.81 -7.14
CA GLU A 4 -21.42 8.85 -6.89
C GLU A 4 -21.60 9.11 -5.39
N LYS A 5 -21.65 8.05 -4.56
CA LYS A 5 -21.71 8.19 -3.10
C LYS A 5 -20.49 8.94 -2.54
N LEU A 6 -19.31 8.70 -3.12
CA LEU A 6 -18.11 9.42 -2.73
C LEU A 6 -18.20 10.91 -3.11
N LYS A 7 -18.80 11.24 -4.26
CA LYS A 7 -19.04 12.65 -4.65
C LYS A 7 -20.05 13.33 -3.72
N GLU A 8 -21.11 12.62 -3.35
CA GLU A 8 -22.10 13.08 -2.38
C GLU A 8 -21.47 13.36 -1.02
N LEU A 9 -20.54 12.51 -0.57
CA LEU A 9 -19.78 12.71 0.68
C LEU A 9 -19.01 14.04 0.69
N PHE A 10 -18.47 14.45 -0.46
CA PHE A 10 -17.80 15.76 -0.60
C PHE A 10 -18.78 16.91 -0.89
N GLY A 11 -20.09 16.66 -1.01
CA GLY A 11 -21.09 17.69 -1.31
C GLY A 11 -20.81 18.44 -2.63
N GLY A 12 -20.23 17.75 -3.62
CA GLY A 12 -19.82 18.36 -4.89
C GLY A 12 -18.55 19.24 -4.81
N GLN A 13 -17.92 19.37 -3.65
CA GLN A 13 -16.65 20.06 -3.50
C GLN A 13 -15.49 19.26 -4.10
N ARG A 14 -14.36 19.94 -4.36
CA ARG A 14 -13.15 19.29 -4.85
C ARG A 14 -12.58 18.36 -3.76
N PRO A 15 -12.35 17.07 -4.06
CA PRO A 15 -11.90 16.12 -3.06
C PRO A 15 -10.45 16.40 -2.64
N ALA A 16 -10.20 16.37 -1.34
CA ALA A 16 -8.87 16.46 -0.76
C ALA A 16 -8.82 15.69 0.57
N VAL A 17 -7.65 15.19 0.94
CA VAL A 17 -7.47 14.44 2.21
C VAL A 17 -7.86 15.29 3.42
N ARG A 18 -7.50 16.58 3.40
CA ARG A 18 -7.85 17.51 4.47
C ARG A 18 -9.37 17.69 4.63
N SER A 19 -10.10 17.87 3.52
CA SER A 19 -11.56 18.01 3.58
C SER A 19 -12.23 16.69 3.98
N PHE A 20 -11.71 15.56 3.50
CA PHE A 20 -12.16 14.24 3.95
C PHE A 20 -12.00 14.09 5.47
N ASN A 21 -10.82 14.40 6.02
CA ASN A 21 -10.59 14.33 7.47
C ASN A 21 -11.51 15.28 8.28
N GLN A 22 -11.90 16.43 7.72
CA GLN A 22 -12.88 17.31 8.35
C GLN A 22 -14.28 16.70 8.35
N ILE A 23 -14.71 16.10 7.23
CA ILE A 23 -15.98 15.37 7.16
C ILE A 23 -16.01 14.26 8.21
N MET A 24 -14.93 13.47 8.29
CA MET A 24 -14.79 12.38 9.25
C MET A 24 -14.97 12.80 10.71
N GLN A 25 -14.55 14.02 11.09
CA GLN A 25 -14.71 14.54 12.46
C GLN A 25 -16.18 14.75 12.88
N SER A 26 -17.08 14.93 11.91
CA SER A 26 -18.52 15.08 12.17
C SER A 26 -19.29 13.76 12.18
N LEU A 27 -18.64 12.66 11.78
CA LEU A 27 -19.26 11.34 11.66
C LEU A 27 -19.02 10.50 12.92
N SER A 28 -19.97 9.61 13.23
CA SER A 28 -19.79 8.56 14.22
C SER A 28 -18.71 7.56 13.80
N SER A 29 -18.21 6.74 14.73
CA SER A 29 -17.17 5.73 14.44
C SER A 29 -17.58 4.77 13.31
N ASP A 30 -18.84 4.34 13.28
CA ASP A 30 -19.32 3.38 12.27
C ASP A 30 -19.44 4.03 10.90
N GLU A 31 -19.91 5.28 10.85
CA GLU A 31 -19.97 6.08 9.62
C GLU A 31 -18.57 6.40 9.08
N GLN A 32 -17.61 6.69 9.96
CA GLN A 32 -16.21 6.86 9.58
C GLN A 32 -15.67 5.59 8.91
N GLN A 33 -15.92 4.42 9.49
CA GLN A 33 -15.48 3.16 8.88
C GLN A 33 -16.14 2.92 7.52
N GLU A 34 -17.42 3.22 7.37
CA GLU A 34 -18.10 3.07 6.07
C GLU A 34 -17.58 4.06 5.03
N ALA A 35 -17.28 5.31 5.43
CA ALA A 35 -16.65 6.29 4.55
C ALA A 35 -15.26 5.83 4.08
N ILE A 36 -14.46 5.23 4.96
CA ILE A 36 -13.15 4.65 4.59
C ILE A 36 -13.34 3.46 3.63
N ARG A 37 -14.26 2.53 3.92
CA ARG A 37 -14.59 1.41 3.02
C ARG A 37 -15.08 1.89 1.67
N LEU A 38 -15.85 2.97 1.63
CA LEU A 38 -16.31 3.60 0.39
C LEU A 38 -15.13 4.07 -0.46
N VAL A 39 -14.16 4.76 0.15
CA VAL A 39 -12.92 5.20 -0.52
C VAL A 39 -12.17 4.00 -1.12
N TYR A 40 -12.03 2.90 -0.37
CA TYR A 40 -11.37 1.69 -0.85
C TYR A 40 -12.10 1.03 -2.02
N ARG A 41 -13.43 0.90 -1.93
CA ARG A 41 -14.25 0.33 -3.01
C ARG A 41 -14.14 1.15 -4.29
N VAL A 42 -14.19 2.48 -4.21
CA VAL A 42 -14.01 3.35 -5.38
C VAL A 42 -12.61 3.16 -5.99
N ALA A 43 -11.57 3.12 -5.16
CA ALA A 43 -10.20 2.93 -5.64
C ALA A 43 -9.98 1.58 -6.34
N LEU A 44 -10.66 0.52 -5.90
CA LEU A 44 -10.49 -0.83 -6.43
C LEU A 44 -11.40 -1.13 -7.62
N ALA A 45 -12.66 -0.68 -7.58
CA ALA A 45 -13.68 -1.10 -8.54
C ALA A 45 -13.99 -0.04 -9.61
N GLU A 46 -13.82 1.25 -9.31
CA GLU A 46 -14.30 2.36 -10.15
C GLU A 46 -13.19 3.39 -10.46
N TRP A 47 -11.93 2.97 -10.38
CA TRP A 47 -10.77 3.82 -10.69
C TRP A 47 -10.84 4.44 -12.10
N GLY A 48 -11.30 3.65 -13.08
CA GLY A 48 -11.47 4.05 -14.47
C GLY A 48 -12.49 5.19 -14.65
N ASP A 49 -13.52 5.21 -13.82
CA ASP A 49 -14.61 6.21 -13.89
C ASP A 49 -14.26 7.51 -13.16
N CYS A 50 -13.29 7.45 -12.24
CA CYS A 50 -12.87 8.62 -11.48
C CYS A 50 -12.22 9.69 -12.35
N ASN A 51 -12.64 10.95 -12.17
CA ASN A 51 -11.92 12.08 -12.76
C ASN A 51 -10.55 12.31 -12.08
N ALA A 52 -9.71 13.16 -12.68
CA ALA A 52 -8.35 13.40 -12.21
C ALA A 52 -8.25 13.88 -10.74
N ALA A 53 -9.20 14.69 -10.28
CA ALA A 53 -9.19 15.21 -8.90
C ALA A 53 -9.46 14.09 -7.89
N TYR A 54 -10.44 13.22 -8.17
CA TYR A 54 -10.74 12.06 -7.32
C TYR A 54 -9.60 11.05 -7.34
N ARG A 55 -9.02 10.74 -8.50
CA ARG A 55 -7.84 9.86 -8.59
C ARG A 55 -6.68 10.37 -7.73
N LEU A 56 -6.41 11.67 -7.76
CA LEU A 56 -5.37 12.28 -6.93
C LEU A 56 -5.69 12.18 -5.43
N PHE A 57 -6.95 12.43 -5.04
CA PHE A 57 -7.39 12.25 -3.67
C PHE A 57 -7.21 10.80 -3.20
N LEU A 58 -7.68 9.83 -3.98
CA LEU A 58 -7.58 8.41 -3.66
C LEU A 58 -6.11 7.99 -3.44
N ILE A 59 -5.20 8.35 -4.36
CA ILE A 59 -3.77 8.06 -4.21
C ILE A 59 -3.24 8.62 -2.88
N ARG A 60 -3.48 9.90 -2.61
CA ARG A 60 -2.95 10.56 -1.40
C ARG A 60 -3.52 9.95 -0.13
N PHE A 61 -4.81 9.66 -0.12
CA PHE A 61 -5.47 9.01 1.03
C PHE A 61 -4.87 7.62 1.28
N LEU A 62 -4.75 6.80 0.24
CA LEU A 62 -4.19 5.46 0.35
C LEU A 62 -2.71 5.47 0.78
N GLU A 63 -1.91 6.44 0.31
CA GLU A 63 -0.51 6.61 0.73
C GLU A 63 -0.37 6.88 2.24
N GLU A 64 -1.30 7.65 2.81
CA GLU A 64 -1.35 7.92 4.24
C GLU A 64 -1.85 6.69 5.04
N ASP A 65 -2.82 5.94 4.49
CA ASP A 65 -3.50 4.82 5.16
C ASP A 65 -3.08 3.40 4.70
N LEU A 66 -1.87 3.27 4.12
CA LEU A 66 -1.39 2.04 3.48
C LEU A 66 -1.55 0.77 4.32
N GLN A 67 -1.35 0.85 5.65
CA GLN A 67 -1.48 -0.33 6.50
C GLN A 67 -2.92 -0.80 6.62
N ARG A 68 -3.88 0.12 6.85
CA ARG A 68 -5.30 -0.24 6.93
C ARG A 68 -5.82 -0.68 5.57
N PHE A 69 -5.32 -0.09 4.49
CA PHE A 69 -5.66 -0.51 3.14
C PHE A 69 -5.15 -1.93 2.84
N LEU A 70 -3.91 -2.26 3.24
CA LEU A 70 -3.37 -3.62 3.14
C LEU A 70 -4.21 -4.62 3.95
N ASP A 71 -4.57 -4.24 5.19
CA ASP A 71 -5.39 -5.08 6.06
C ASP A 71 -6.78 -5.31 5.44
N HIS A 72 -7.36 -4.28 4.83
CA HIS A 72 -8.62 -4.38 4.09
C HIS A 72 -8.50 -5.34 2.89
N LEU A 73 -7.47 -5.18 2.05
CA LEU A 73 -7.25 -6.09 0.91
C LEU A 73 -7.10 -7.54 1.36
N ARG A 74 -6.39 -7.80 2.45
CA ARG A 74 -6.17 -9.16 2.96
C ARG A 74 -7.40 -9.77 3.63
N ARG A 75 -8.24 -8.99 4.30
CA ARG A 75 -9.35 -9.51 5.11
C ARG A 75 -10.71 -9.45 4.41
N GLU A 76 -10.89 -8.46 3.55
CA GLU A 76 -12.19 -8.11 2.96
C GLU A 76 -12.22 -8.36 1.44
N SER A 77 -11.20 -9.03 0.89
CA SER A 77 -11.14 -9.38 -0.53
C SER A 77 -10.42 -10.70 -0.77
N CYS A 78 -10.50 -11.23 -1.99
CA CYS A 78 -9.85 -12.47 -2.37
C CYS A 78 -8.31 -12.43 -2.28
N TRP A 79 -7.69 -11.24 -2.22
CA TRP A 79 -6.23 -11.11 -2.15
C TRP A 79 -5.62 -11.79 -0.92
N GLY A 80 -6.36 -11.95 0.18
CA GLY A 80 -5.90 -12.71 1.35
C GLY A 80 -5.67 -14.19 1.09
N GLU A 81 -6.39 -14.78 0.14
CA GLU A 81 -6.29 -16.20 -0.22
C GLU A 81 -5.26 -16.44 -1.34
N LEU A 82 -4.85 -15.38 -2.04
CA LEU A 82 -3.90 -15.42 -3.16
C LEU A 82 -2.45 -15.12 -2.73
N LEU A 83 -2.18 -15.15 -1.43
CA LEU A 83 -0.86 -14.86 -0.88
C LEU A 83 0.12 -15.98 -1.20
N ILE A 84 1.34 -15.61 -1.58
CA ILE A 84 2.42 -16.56 -1.84
C ILE A 84 3.06 -16.92 -0.49
N PRO A 85 3.04 -18.20 -0.07
CA PRO A 85 3.79 -18.64 1.09
C PRO A 85 5.28 -18.50 0.78
N LEU A 86 5.97 -17.70 1.57
CA LEU A 86 7.39 -17.45 1.42
C LEU A 86 8.13 -18.04 2.60
N GLU A 87 8.81 -19.16 2.35
CA GLU A 87 9.71 -19.80 3.31
C GLU A 87 10.89 -18.87 3.63
N ASP A 88 11.43 -18.19 2.62
CA ASP A 88 12.59 -17.29 2.75
C ASP A 88 12.26 -15.83 2.43
N ALA A 89 11.28 -15.26 3.15
CA ALA A 89 10.87 -13.87 2.97
C ALA A 89 12.02 -12.84 3.16
N GLU A 90 13.10 -13.22 3.86
CA GLU A 90 14.29 -12.38 4.05
C GLU A 90 15.06 -12.06 2.76
N TRP A 91 15.24 -13.04 1.85
CA TRP A 91 15.96 -12.80 0.59
C TRP A 91 15.18 -11.88 -0.35
N LEU A 92 13.85 -12.02 -0.38
CA LEU A 92 12.98 -11.12 -1.11
C LEU A 92 13.02 -9.71 -0.54
N MET A 93 13.08 -9.53 0.78
CA MET A 93 13.32 -8.22 1.40
C MET A 93 14.65 -7.62 0.97
N LEU A 94 15.74 -8.40 1.01
CA LEU A 94 17.07 -7.93 0.61
C LEU A 94 17.08 -7.47 -0.85
N LEU A 95 16.50 -8.27 -1.76
CA LEU A 95 16.33 -7.91 -3.17
C LEU A 95 15.50 -6.63 -3.33
N PHE A 96 14.36 -6.53 -2.66
CA PHE A 96 13.49 -5.37 -2.75
C PHE A 96 14.15 -4.09 -2.23
N PHE A 97 14.88 -4.15 -1.11
CA PHE A 97 15.56 -2.99 -0.55
C PHE A 97 16.78 -2.57 -1.34
N ALA A 98 17.48 -3.51 -1.98
CA ALA A 98 18.55 -3.22 -2.93
C ALA A 98 18.02 -2.50 -4.18
N LEU A 99 16.87 -2.96 -4.72
CA LEU A 99 16.21 -2.32 -5.86
C LEU A 99 15.58 -0.96 -5.51
N ALA A 100 15.27 -0.73 -4.22
CA ALA A 100 14.69 0.50 -3.69
C ALA A 100 15.68 1.67 -3.57
N GLU A 101 16.95 1.51 -3.97
CA GLU A 101 17.86 2.65 -4.01
C GLU A 101 17.32 3.73 -4.96
N PRO A 102 17.29 5.00 -4.50
CA PRO A 102 16.62 6.05 -5.24
C PRO A 102 17.39 6.35 -6.53
N LYS A 103 17.02 5.70 -7.64
CA LYS A 103 17.29 6.24 -8.97
C LYS A 103 16.53 7.56 -9.08
N LYS A 104 17.23 8.60 -9.56
CA LYS A 104 16.77 10.01 -9.63
C LYS A 104 15.41 10.22 -10.33
N THR A 105 14.85 9.21 -10.99
CA THR A 105 13.73 9.32 -11.93
C THR A 105 12.37 8.84 -11.40
N ARG A 106 12.28 8.13 -10.26
CA ARG A 106 10.99 7.84 -9.61
C ARG A 106 11.16 7.69 -8.09
N LYS A 107 10.61 8.62 -7.31
CA LYS A 107 10.54 8.52 -5.84
C LYS A 107 9.44 7.53 -5.43
N LEU A 108 9.58 6.25 -5.76
CA LEU A 108 8.81 5.21 -5.06
C LEU A 108 9.23 5.26 -3.60
N THR A 109 8.32 5.65 -2.71
CA THR A 109 8.64 5.75 -1.29
C THR A 109 8.83 4.35 -0.72
N ARG A 110 9.73 4.22 0.26
CA ARG A 110 9.97 2.92 0.94
C ARG A 110 8.68 2.32 1.53
N ARG A 111 7.72 3.17 1.89
CA ARG A 111 6.38 2.78 2.38
C ARG A 111 5.58 2.04 1.31
N VAL A 112 5.53 2.57 0.09
CA VAL A 112 4.82 1.93 -1.04
C VAL A 112 5.48 0.61 -1.43
N LEU A 113 6.81 0.52 -1.33
CA LEU A 113 7.53 -0.73 -1.59
C LEU A 113 7.23 -1.79 -0.53
N ALA A 114 7.25 -1.42 0.75
CA ALA A 114 6.85 -2.31 1.84
C ALA A 114 5.40 -2.77 1.71
N PHE A 115 4.48 -1.86 1.33
CA PHE A 115 3.10 -2.20 1.01
C PHE A 115 3.02 -3.24 -0.12
N SER A 116 3.72 -3.00 -1.22
CA SER A 116 3.69 -3.88 -2.40
C SER A 116 4.22 -5.27 -2.05
N LEU A 117 5.31 -5.36 -1.30
CA LEU A 117 5.84 -6.64 -0.85
C LEU A 117 4.81 -7.40 0.00
N LEU A 118 4.26 -6.74 1.03
CA LEU A 118 3.30 -7.38 1.91
C LEU A 118 2.01 -7.79 1.19
N LEU A 119 1.60 -7.06 0.16
CA LEU A 119 0.43 -7.44 -0.64
C LEU A 119 0.57 -8.85 -1.24
N PHE A 120 1.78 -9.28 -1.62
CA PHE A 120 2.00 -10.57 -2.28
C PHE A 120 2.51 -11.69 -1.35
N THR A 121 3.27 -11.36 -0.31
CA THR A 121 4.04 -12.37 0.45
C THR A 121 3.37 -12.88 1.71
N GLY A 122 2.25 -12.27 2.11
CA GLY A 122 1.37 -12.81 3.15
C GLY A 122 1.96 -13.04 4.54
N HIS A 123 3.17 -12.57 4.84
CA HIS A 123 3.80 -12.78 6.14
C HIS A 123 2.93 -12.15 7.25
N ARG A 124 2.30 -13.00 8.08
CA ARG A 124 1.20 -12.62 8.97
C ARG A 124 1.62 -11.63 10.05
N ASP A 125 2.86 -11.69 10.49
CA ASP A 125 3.38 -10.84 11.58
C ASP A 125 4.00 -9.52 11.11
N TRP A 126 4.13 -9.33 9.80
CA TRP A 126 4.84 -8.16 9.27
C TRP A 126 3.88 -7.03 8.94
N LYS A 127 4.21 -5.87 9.49
CA LYS A 127 3.60 -4.59 9.17
C LYS A 127 4.54 -3.78 8.30
N ILE A 128 4.00 -2.77 7.62
CA ILE A 128 4.82 -1.81 6.86
C ILE A 128 5.92 -1.22 7.75
N SER A 129 5.60 -0.92 9.02
CA SER A 129 6.58 -0.42 10.00
C SER A 129 7.71 -1.43 10.29
N THR A 130 7.40 -2.72 10.41
CA THR A 130 8.37 -3.79 10.64
C THR A 130 9.44 -3.80 9.55
N LEU A 131 9.00 -3.75 8.29
CA LEU A 131 9.89 -3.72 7.13
C LEU A 131 10.75 -2.46 7.08
N LEU A 132 10.17 -1.29 7.39
CA LEU A 132 10.91 -0.03 7.44
C LEU A 132 11.97 -0.01 8.54
N GLN A 133 11.75 -0.72 9.64
CA GLN A 133 12.69 -0.85 10.74
C GLN A 133 13.80 -1.87 10.43
N TYR A 134 13.47 -3.00 9.80
CA TYR A 134 14.41 -4.05 9.42
C TYR A 134 15.62 -3.49 8.65
N ARG A 135 15.39 -2.62 7.66
CA ARG A 135 16.47 -1.98 6.90
C ARG A 135 17.36 -1.07 7.76
N LYS A 136 16.81 -0.42 8.79
CA LYS A 136 17.60 0.46 9.67
C LYS A 136 18.54 -0.35 10.56
N THR A 137 18.12 -1.54 10.97
CA THR A 137 18.85 -2.38 11.92
C THR A 137 19.77 -3.40 11.26
N ARG A 138 19.54 -3.76 9.99
CA ARG A 138 20.38 -4.67 9.20
C ARG A 138 20.67 -4.05 7.82
N PRO A 139 21.68 -3.16 7.71
CA PRO A 139 22.11 -2.68 6.40
C PRO A 139 22.61 -3.86 5.57
N VAL A 140 22.13 -3.95 4.33
CA VAL A 140 22.54 -5.04 3.43
C VAL A 140 24.03 -4.92 3.12
N THR A 141 24.77 -5.98 3.39
CA THR A 141 26.21 -6.02 3.10
C THR A 141 26.47 -6.32 1.62
N THR A 142 27.63 -5.89 1.11
CA THR A 142 28.07 -6.22 -0.25
C THR A 142 28.20 -7.72 -0.49
N ALA A 143 28.49 -8.51 0.56
CA ALA A 143 28.55 -9.96 0.51
C ALA A 143 27.16 -10.59 0.31
N GLU A 144 26.15 -10.15 1.04
CA GLU A 144 24.76 -10.61 0.89
C GLU A 144 24.22 -10.25 -0.50
N LEU A 145 24.52 -9.05 -1.02
CA LEU A 145 24.17 -8.69 -2.41
C LEU A 145 24.85 -9.59 -3.43
N ALA A 146 26.13 -9.92 -3.24
CA ALA A 146 26.87 -10.79 -4.14
C ALA A 146 26.35 -12.24 -4.11
N GLU A 147 25.87 -12.72 -2.96
CA GLU A 147 25.19 -14.01 -2.84
C GLU A 147 23.83 -14.02 -3.53
N LEU A 148 23.04 -12.96 -3.34
CA LEU A 148 21.74 -12.80 -4.00
C LEU A 148 21.89 -12.73 -5.54
N MET A 149 22.89 -11.99 -6.02
CA MET A 149 23.21 -11.92 -7.45
C MET A 149 23.75 -13.24 -8.02
N ARG A 150 24.39 -14.09 -7.20
CA ARG A 150 24.78 -15.45 -7.61
C ARG A 150 23.56 -16.33 -7.80
N TRP A 151 22.59 -16.28 -6.89
CA TRP A 151 21.32 -17.01 -7.02
C TRP A 151 20.57 -16.64 -8.30
N VAL A 152 20.49 -15.35 -8.64
CA VAL A 152 19.85 -14.87 -9.88
C VAL A 152 20.57 -15.38 -11.15
N LYS A 153 21.88 -15.60 -11.09
CA LYS A 153 22.67 -16.11 -12.23
C LYS A 153 22.61 -17.63 -12.41
N VAL A 154 22.27 -18.39 -11.37
CA VAL A 154 22.25 -19.86 -11.42
C VAL A 154 20.91 -20.39 -11.92
N GLY A 155 19.84 -19.58 -11.88
CA GLY A 155 18.51 -19.94 -12.38
C GLY A 155 18.17 -19.46 -13.80
N GLY A 156 19.17 -19.05 -14.60
CA GLY A 156 19.00 -18.56 -15.97
C GLY A 156 19.44 -19.57 -17.02
#